data_AF-A0A8B8NRY7-F1
#
_entry.id   AF-A0A8B8NRY7-F1
#
_cell.length_a   1.000
_cell.length_b   1.000
_cell.length_c   1.000
_cell.angle_alpha   90.00
_cell.angle_beta   90.00
_cell.angle_gamma   90.00
#
_symmetry.space_group_name_H-M   'P 1'
#
loop_
_entity.id
_entity.type
_entity.pdbx_description
1 polymer ?
#
loop_
_entity_poly.entity_id
_entity_poly.type
_entity_poly.pdbx_seq_one_letter_code
_entity_poly.pdbx_strand_id
1 'polypeptide(L)'
;MDEGKENRSEKKKKGIEVGPWGGNGGTSWDDGSYHGVREITLVFGHCIDSIRVMYDKNGKPVAGEKHGGVGGNQTAEIKLQFPDEYLVSVSGYYCPVVHGGSPVIRSLAFKSNKRSFGPFGMEHGTPFFFPVDGGRIVGFKGRSGWYLDSIGFHVSQAQPAKLLQRVHKTFRRLASTAVSKPLSTSKDGEHRRRERVEAREVCQYIDAINKLAIQTLLFPLAVVKNMELLESSVNHVPV
;
A
#
# COMPACT_ATOMS: atom_id res chain seq x y z
N MET A 1 38.46 32.20 -5.53
CA MET A 1 37.52 31.78 -4.49
C MET A 1 36.14 31.89 -5.08
N ASP A 2 35.57 30.80 -5.56
CA ASP A 2 34.13 30.70 -5.78
C ASP A 2 33.74 29.23 -5.73
N GLU A 3 32.55 29.00 -5.20
CA GLU A 3 32.20 27.90 -4.31
C GLU A 3 31.79 26.63 -5.04
N GLY A 4 32.24 25.49 -4.50
CA GLY A 4 31.78 24.16 -4.89
C GLY A 4 30.30 24.00 -4.56
N LYS A 5 29.46 23.90 -5.60
CA LYS A 5 28.07 23.47 -5.45
C LYS A 5 28.03 21.97 -5.16
N GLU A 6 27.87 21.66 -3.88
CA GLU A 6 27.63 20.32 -3.37
C GLU A 6 26.31 19.77 -3.94
N ASN A 7 26.44 18.75 -4.79
CA ASN A 7 25.33 18.07 -5.46
C ASN A 7 24.62 17.17 -4.43
N ARG A 8 23.58 17.70 -3.78
CA ARG A 8 22.75 16.96 -2.83
C ARG A 8 21.87 15.98 -3.60
N SER A 9 22.39 14.77 -3.79
CA SER A 9 21.64 13.64 -4.32
C SER A 9 20.41 13.38 -3.45
N GLU A 10 19.23 13.74 -3.99
CA GLU A 10 17.95 13.32 -3.41
C GLU A 10 17.91 11.79 -3.41
N LYS A 11 18.09 11.19 -2.24
CA LYS A 11 17.77 9.77 -2.01
C LYS A 11 16.27 9.56 -2.26
N LYS A 12 15.89 9.27 -3.50
CA LYS A 12 14.56 8.76 -3.87
C LYS A 12 14.27 7.56 -2.98
N LYS A 13 13.27 7.69 -2.10
CA LYS A 13 12.71 6.54 -1.39
C LYS A 13 12.13 5.61 -2.45
N LYS A 14 12.81 4.50 -2.75
CA LYS A 14 12.31 3.49 -3.68
C LYS A 14 11.05 2.87 -3.07
N GLY A 15 9.94 2.92 -3.81
CA GLY A 15 8.73 2.18 -3.48
C GLY A 15 8.97 0.66 -3.59
N ILE A 16 8.03 -0.13 -3.08
CA ILE A 16 8.06 -1.59 -3.26
C ILE A 16 7.43 -1.89 -4.63
N GLU A 17 8.11 -2.68 -5.45
CA GLU A 17 7.59 -3.20 -6.71
C GLU A 17 7.28 -4.69 -6.55
N VAL A 18 6.12 -5.13 -7.05
CA VAL A 18 5.69 -6.54 -6.95
C VAL A 18 5.19 -7.03 -8.31
N GLY A 19 5.47 -8.29 -8.62
CA GLY A 19 5.19 -8.92 -9.91
C GLY A 19 6.34 -8.75 -10.90
N PRO A 20 6.07 -8.82 -12.22
CA PRO A 20 4.76 -8.97 -12.84
C PRO A 20 4.27 -10.44 -12.86
N TRP A 21 2.96 -10.63 -12.83
CA TRP A 21 2.31 -11.90 -13.17
C TRP A 21 1.81 -11.86 -14.60
N GLY A 22 1.91 -12.97 -15.33
CA GLY A 22 1.52 -13.04 -16.75
C GLY A 22 2.65 -13.53 -17.65
N GLY A 23 2.59 -13.16 -18.93
CA GLY A 23 3.57 -13.55 -19.94
C GLY A 23 4.60 -12.47 -20.27
N ASN A 24 5.56 -12.85 -21.11
CA ASN A 24 6.66 -11.99 -21.58
C ASN A 24 6.36 -11.30 -22.93
N GLY A 25 5.16 -11.49 -23.48
CA GLY A 25 4.69 -10.83 -24.71
C GLY A 25 4.51 -9.32 -24.55
N GLY A 26 4.08 -8.67 -25.63
CA GLY A 26 3.81 -7.23 -25.66
C GLY A 26 5.01 -6.34 -25.36
N THR A 27 4.73 -5.05 -25.17
CA THR A 27 5.70 -4.01 -24.78
C THR A 27 5.54 -3.67 -23.31
N SER A 28 6.66 -3.48 -22.60
CA SER A 28 6.64 -3.08 -21.19
C SER A 28 6.15 -1.64 -21.01
N TRP A 29 5.39 -1.41 -19.96
CA TRP A 29 4.91 -0.10 -19.54
C TRP A 29 4.94 0.02 -18.01
N ASP A 30 5.06 1.25 -17.52
CA ASP A 30 5.11 1.57 -16.10
C ASP A 30 4.54 2.98 -15.88
N ASP A 31 3.38 3.09 -15.24
CA ASP A 31 2.76 4.39 -14.95
C ASP A 31 3.53 5.17 -13.87
N GLY A 32 4.42 4.52 -13.13
CA GLY A 32 5.14 5.06 -12.00
C GLY A 32 4.32 5.03 -10.70
N SER A 33 4.75 5.81 -9.71
CA SER A 33 4.14 5.86 -8.37
C SER A 33 3.40 7.18 -8.12
N TYR A 34 2.19 7.05 -7.55
CA TYR A 34 1.28 8.15 -7.20
C TYR A 34 0.95 8.16 -5.70
N HIS A 35 -0.10 8.88 -5.29
CA HIS A 35 -0.58 8.89 -3.90
C HIS A 35 -1.71 7.87 -3.64
N GLY A 36 -2.25 7.28 -4.70
CA GLY A 36 -3.21 6.19 -4.64
C GLY A 36 -3.99 6.02 -5.94
N VAL A 37 -4.91 5.06 -5.93
CA VAL A 37 -5.78 4.73 -7.06
C VAL A 37 -7.17 5.27 -6.78
N ARG A 38 -7.77 5.94 -7.77
CA ARG A 38 -9.14 6.49 -7.69
C ARG A 38 -10.11 5.65 -8.51
N GLU A 39 -9.70 5.26 -9.71
CA GLU A 39 -10.53 4.50 -10.63
C GLU A 39 -9.71 3.52 -11.45
N ILE A 40 -10.27 2.36 -11.74
CA ILE A 40 -9.73 1.39 -12.70
C ILE A 40 -10.78 1.12 -13.75
N THR A 41 -10.43 1.30 -15.02
CA THR A 41 -11.26 0.91 -16.15
C THR A 41 -10.64 -0.32 -16.80
N LEU A 42 -11.42 -1.37 -16.92
CA LEU A 42 -11.04 -2.58 -17.66
C LEU A 42 -11.92 -2.72 -18.90
N VAL A 43 -11.29 -3.14 -20.01
CA VAL A 43 -12.01 -3.69 -21.18
C VAL A 43 -11.61 -5.16 -21.29
N PHE A 44 -12.59 -6.04 -21.42
CA PHE A 44 -12.38 -7.48 -21.36
C PHE A 44 -13.39 -8.28 -22.19
N GLY A 45 -13.05 -9.54 -22.41
CA GLY A 45 -13.90 -10.59 -22.96
C GLY A 45 -13.51 -11.93 -22.33
N HIS A 46 -12.89 -12.82 -23.11
CA HIS A 46 -12.28 -14.06 -22.58
C HIS A 46 -10.92 -13.87 -21.91
N CYS A 47 -10.36 -12.67 -22.04
CA CYS A 47 -9.14 -12.20 -21.37
C CYS A 47 -9.28 -10.68 -21.11
N ILE A 48 -8.30 -10.10 -20.42
CA ILE A 48 -8.24 -8.66 -20.23
C ILE A 48 -7.60 -8.03 -21.47
N ASP A 49 -8.39 -7.31 -22.25
CA ASP A 49 -7.92 -6.62 -23.45
C ASP A 49 -7.13 -5.38 -23.10
N SER A 50 -7.64 -4.56 -22.16
CA SER A 50 -6.91 -3.39 -21.71
C SER A 50 -7.28 -2.94 -20.30
N ILE A 51 -6.37 -2.16 -19.72
CA ILE A 51 -6.52 -1.48 -18.43
C ILE A 51 -6.14 0.00 -18.58
N ARG A 52 -6.89 0.87 -17.91
CA ARG A 52 -6.51 2.27 -17.66
C ARG A 52 -6.79 2.58 -16.20
N VAL A 53 -5.91 3.35 -15.57
CA VAL A 53 -6.06 3.71 -14.16
C VAL A 53 -6.08 5.22 -14.01
N MET A 54 -7.01 5.73 -13.20
CA MET A 54 -6.99 7.10 -12.72
C MET A 54 -6.37 7.12 -11.33
N TYR A 55 -5.31 7.90 -11.18
CA TYR A 55 -4.55 8.01 -9.95
C TYR A 55 -4.87 9.29 -9.19
N ASP A 56 -4.52 9.30 -7.91
CA ASP A 56 -4.41 10.53 -7.13
C ASP A 56 -2.98 11.08 -7.17
N LYS A 57 -2.83 12.35 -7.55
CA LYS A 57 -1.58 13.09 -7.42
C LYS A 57 -1.84 14.34 -6.58
N ASN A 58 -1.47 14.28 -5.31
CA ASN A 58 -1.66 15.39 -4.35
C ASN A 58 -3.12 15.85 -4.25
N GLY A 59 -4.07 14.91 -4.15
CA GLY A 59 -5.49 15.21 -4.04
C GLY A 59 -6.20 15.51 -5.37
N LYS A 60 -5.48 15.56 -6.49
CA LYS A 60 -6.04 15.78 -7.83
C LYS A 60 -6.06 14.48 -8.65
N PRO A 61 -7.14 14.20 -9.40
CA PRO A 61 -7.18 13.07 -10.31
C PRO A 61 -6.23 13.28 -11.50
N VAL A 62 -5.48 12.24 -11.85
CA VAL A 62 -4.61 12.19 -13.03
C VAL A 62 -4.87 10.88 -13.77
N ALA A 63 -5.26 10.97 -15.04
CA ALA A 63 -5.46 9.79 -15.89
C ALA A 63 -4.09 9.21 -16.31
N GLY A 64 -3.91 7.91 -16.10
CA GLY A 64 -2.84 7.13 -16.71
C GLY A 64 -3.15 6.80 -18.17
N GLU A 65 -2.16 6.24 -18.87
CA GLU A 65 -2.32 5.75 -20.23
C GLU A 65 -3.20 4.49 -20.25
N LYS A 66 -3.76 4.17 -21.43
CA LYS A 66 -4.45 2.90 -21.66
C LYS A 66 -3.43 1.88 -22.13
N HIS A 67 -3.36 0.75 -21.45
CA HIS A 67 -2.45 -0.35 -21.75
C HIS A 67 -3.23 -1.55 -22.28
N GLY A 68 -2.86 -2.06 -23.45
CA GLY A 68 -3.54 -3.16 -24.15
C GLY A 68 -4.38 -2.73 -25.35
N GLY A 69 -4.96 -3.72 -26.03
CA GLY A 69 -5.56 -3.57 -27.35
C GLY A 69 -6.94 -2.91 -27.36
N VAL A 70 -7.54 -2.84 -28.55
CA VAL A 70 -8.87 -2.25 -28.80
C VAL A 70 -9.98 -3.29 -28.88
N GLY A 71 -9.70 -4.52 -28.47
CA GLY A 71 -10.66 -5.62 -28.42
C GLY A 71 -11.60 -5.54 -27.22
N GLY A 72 -12.06 -6.71 -26.79
CA GLY A 72 -13.02 -6.87 -25.70
C GLY A 72 -14.43 -6.41 -26.09
N ASN A 73 -15.41 -6.91 -25.35
CA ASN A 73 -16.82 -6.60 -25.58
C ASN A 73 -17.54 -6.15 -24.30
N GLN A 74 -16.84 -6.12 -23.18
CA GLN A 74 -17.33 -5.71 -21.88
C GLN A 74 -16.39 -4.67 -21.27
N THR A 75 -16.97 -3.72 -20.54
CA THR A 75 -16.23 -2.68 -19.82
C THR A 75 -16.66 -2.68 -18.36
N ALA A 76 -15.68 -2.60 -17.46
CA ALA A 76 -15.93 -2.42 -16.03
C ALA A 76 -15.24 -1.14 -15.54
N GLU A 77 -15.96 -0.33 -14.78
CA GLU A 77 -15.46 0.87 -14.10
C GLU A 77 -15.49 0.66 -12.59
N ILE A 78 -14.31 0.61 -11.98
CA ILE A 78 -14.13 0.43 -10.54
C ILE A 78 -13.80 1.79 -9.93
N LYS A 79 -14.82 2.52 -9.49
CA LYS A 79 -14.67 3.83 -8.84
C LYS A 79 -14.55 3.65 -7.33
N LEU A 80 -13.37 3.90 -6.79
CA LEU A 80 -13.10 3.84 -5.34
C LEU A 80 -13.53 5.15 -4.67
N GLN A 81 -14.13 5.04 -3.49
CA GLN A 81 -14.40 6.18 -2.60
C GLN A 81 -13.08 6.70 -1.96
N PHE A 82 -12.18 7.24 -2.77
CA PHE A 82 -10.88 7.73 -2.33
C PHE A 82 -11.04 8.96 -1.40
N PRO A 83 -10.28 9.06 -0.27
CA PRO A 83 -9.16 8.21 0.13
C PRO A 83 -9.52 7.06 1.09
N ASP A 84 -10.80 6.90 1.43
CA ASP A 84 -11.29 5.98 2.47
C ASP A 84 -11.44 4.55 1.96
N GLU A 85 -11.63 4.39 0.66
CA GLU A 85 -11.62 3.10 -0.03
C GLU A 85 -10.33 2.94 -0.83
N TYR A 86 -9.61 1.85 -0.58
CA TYR A 86 -8.35 1.50 -1.22
C TYR A 86 -8.24 -0.01 -1.40
N LEU A 87 -7.45 -0.44 -2.38
CA LEU A 87 -7.22 -1.85 -2.68
C LEU A 87 -6.43 -2.52 -1.56
N VAL A 88 -6.91 -3.69 -1.13
CA VAL A 88 -6.29 -4.56 -0.13
C VAL A 88 -5.82 -5.88 -0.73
N SER A 89 -6.35 -6.29 -1.89
CA SER A 89 -5.77 -7.37 -2.67
C SER A 89 -6.13 -7.26 -4.16
N VAL A 90 -5.27 -7.85 -4.99
CA VAL A 90 -5.52 -8.08 -6.41
C VAL A 90 -5.27 -9.55 -6.70
N SER A 91 -6.12 -10.16 -7.49
CA SER A 91 -6.00 -11.57 -7.90
C SER A 91 -6.43 -11.74 -9.34
N GLY A 92 -6.08 -12.86 -9.93
CA GLY A 92 -6.49 -13.17 -11.29
C GLY A 92 -5.90 -14.45 -11.79
N TYR A 93 -6.06 -14.68 -13.10
CA TYR A 93 -5.52 -15.83 -13.79
C TYR A 93 -4.77 -15.40 -15.04
N TYR A 94 -3.77 -16.17 -15.43
CA TYR A 94 -3.08 -15.99 -16.71
C TYR A 94 -2.78 -17.33 -17.36
N CYS A 95 -2.92 -17.37 -18.68
CA CYS A 95 -2.49 -18.48 -19.53
C CYS A 95 -2.50 -18.03 -21.00
N PRO A 96 -1.88 -18.80 -21.91
CA PRO A 96 -2.01 -18.55 -23.34
C PRO A 96 -3.46 -18.62 -23.81
N VAL A 97 -3.84 -17.77 -24.76
CA VAL A 97 -5.16 -17.83 -25.42
C VAL A 97 -5.21 -18.98 -26.43
N VAL A 98 -4.09 -19.21 -27.12
CA VAL A 98 -3.89 -20.30 -28.09
C VAL A 98 -2.74 -21.19 -27.64
N HIS A 99 -2.77 -22.47 -28.00
CA HIS A 99 -1.69 -23.41 -27.69
C HIS A 99 -0.35 -22.93 -28.26
N GLY A 100 0.70 -22.94 -27.43
CA GLY A 100 2.03 -22.45 -27.80
C GLY A 100 2.21 -20.92 -27.79
N GLY A 101 1.16 -20.15 -27.48
CA GLY A 101 1.25 -18.69 -27.35
C GLY A 101 1.88 -18.23 -26.03
N SER A 102 2.26 -16.95 -25.96
CA SER A 102 2.63 -16.32 -24.68
C SER A 102 1.39 -16.18 -23.78
N PRO A 103 1.52 -16.39 -22.46
CA PRO A 103 0.44 -16.11 -21.52
C PRO A 103 -0.01 -14.64 -21.56
N VAL A 104 -1.30 -14.43 -21.34
CA VAL A 104 -1.90 -13.11 -21.09
C VAL A 104 -2.76 -13.17 -19.84
N ILE A 105 -3.07 -12.02 -19.25
CA ILE A 105 -4.01 -11.93 -18.14
C ILE A 105 -5.41 -12.32 -18.63
N ARG A 106 -5.91 -13.44 -18.13
CA ARG A 106 -7.23 -14.00 -18.47
C ARG A 106 -8.32 -13.39 -17.61
N SER A 107 -8.02 -13.09 -16.36
CA SER A 107 -8.96 -12.42 -15.47
C SER A 107 -8.28 -11.58 -14.40
N LEU A 108 -9.03 -10.62 -13.88
CA LEU A 108 -8.67 -9.81 -12.73
C LEU A 108 -9.86 -9.69 -11.78
N ALA A 109 -9.58 -9.78 -10.49
CA ALA A 109 -10.48 -9.43 -9.42
C ALA A 109 -9.76 -8.51 -8.44
N PHE A 110 -10.47 -7.50 -7.95
CA PHE A 110 -9.95 -6.51 -7.03
C PHE A 110 -10.75 -6.55 -5.74
N LYS A 111 -10.08 -6.48 -4.60
CA LYS A 111 -10.73 -6.30 -3.31
C LYS A 111 -10.26 -5.00 -2.69
N SER A 112 -11.20 -4.16 -2.30
CA SER A 112 -10.94 -3.00 -1.44
C SER A 112 -11.18 -3.35 0.02
N ASN A 113 -10.80 -2.44 0.92
CA ASN A 113 -11.17 -2.52 2.33
C ASN A 113 -12.68 -2.44 2.59
N LYS A 114 -13.52 -2.23 1.56
CA LYS A 114 -14.98 -2.12 1.67
C LYS A 114 -15.74 -3.17 0.87
N ARG A 115 -15.26 -3.57 -0.32
CA ARG A 115 -16.01 -4.43 -1.26
C ARG A 115 -15.08 -5.17 -2.23
N SER A 116 -15.65 -6.12 -2.94
CA SER A 116 -14.98 -6.87 -4.01
C SER A 116 -15.51 -6.45 -5.39
N PHE A 117 -14.67 -6.54 -6.41
CA PHE A 117 -14.97 -6.25 -7.81
C PHE A 117 -14.46 -7.38 -8.71
N GLY A 118 -15.30 -7.86 -9.61
CA GLY A 118 -14.99 -8.97 -10.50
C GLY A 118 -15.43 -10.34 -9.95
N PRO A 119 -14.88 -11.44 -10.48
CA PRO A 119 -13.83 -11.46 -11.50
C PRO A 119 -14.28 -10.87 -12.84
N PHE A 120 -13.36 -10.21 -13.53
CA PHE A 120 -13.53 -9.72 -14.90
C PHE A 120 -12.70 -10.59 -15.82
N GLY A 121 -13.27 -11.04 -16.93
CA GLY A 121 -12.64 -12.00 -17.84
C GLY A 121 -12.96 -13.46 -17.48
N MET A 122 -12.03 -14.37 -17.71
CA MET A 122 -12.19 -15.81 -17.48
C MET A 122 -11.15 -16.32 -16.47
N GLU A 123 -11.61 -16.99 -15.41
CA GLU A 123 -10.76 -17.62 -14.39
C GLU A 123 -10.22 -18.96 -14.92
N HIS A 124 -9.24 -18.89 -15.81
CA HIS A 124 -8.65 -20.06 -16.46
C HIS A 124 -7.12 -19.94 -16.55
N GLY A 125 -6.42 -21.03 -16.24
CA GLY A 125 -4.96 -21.09 -16.25
C GLY A 125 -4.34 -21.02 -14.85
N THR A 126 -3.19 -20.36 -14.75
CA THR A 126 -2.46 -20.22 -13.48
C THR A 126 -3.04 -19.07 -12.66
N PRO A 127 -3.52 -19.31 -11.43
CA PRO A 127 -3.97 -18.25 -10.55
C PRO A 127 -2.79 -17.44 -10.01
N PHE A 128 -3.04 -16.17 -9.70
CA PHE A 128 -2.18 -15.35 -8.86
C PHE A 128 -3.02 -14.58 -7.84
N PHE A 129 -2.40 -14.29 -6.69
CA PHE A 129 -3.00 -13.53 -5.62
C PHE A 129 -1.93 -12.64 -4.98
N PHE A 130 -2.26 -11.37 -4.79
CA PHE A 130 -1.41 -10.38 -4.16
C PHE A 130 -2.18 -9.66 -3.04
N PRO A 131 -1.89 -9.96 -1.76
CA PRO A 131 -2.37 -9.18 -0.64
C PRO A 131 -1.52 -7.92 -0.43
N VAL A 132 -2.15 -6.84 0.01
CA VAL A 132 -1.47 -5.57 0.33
C VAL A 132 -1.33 -5.44 1.85
N ASP A 133 -0.15 -5.76 2.37
CA ASP A 133 0.13 -5.68 3.81
C ASP A 133 0.76 -4.34 4.19
N GLY A 134 0.07 -3.60 5.06
CA GLY A 134 0.61 -2.37 5.65
C GLY A 134 0.89 -1.22 4.67
N GLY A 135 0.23 -1.22 3.51
CA GLY A 135 0.49 -0.27 2.43
C GLY A 135 -0.72 0.03 1.55
N ARG A 136 -0.46 0.68 0.41
CA ARG A 136 -1.45 0.92 -0.65
C ARG A 136 -0.80 0.75 -2.01
N ILE A 137 -1.53 0.16 -2.95
CA ILE A 137 -1.17 0.22 -4.37
C ILE A 137 -1.26 1.68 -4.82
N VAL A 138 -0.18 2.16 -5.40
CA VAL A 138 -0.01 3.55 -5.84
C VAL A 138 0.38 3.66 -7.30
N GLY A 139 0.49 2.54 -8.01
CA GLY A 139 0.91 2.53 -9.40
C GLY A 139 0.76 1.14 -9.99
N PHE A 140 0.53 1.09 -11.30
CA PHE A 140 0.49 -0.14 -12.07
C PHE A 140 1.64 -0.14 -13.07
N LYS A 141 2.13 -1.34 -13.36
CA LYS A 141 3.11 -1.61 -14.40
C LYS A 141 2.78 -2.95 -15.05
N GLY A 142 3.41 -3.25 -16.17
CA GLY A 142 3.17 -4.53 -16.82
C GLY A 142 3.70 -4.58 -18.24
N ARG A 143 3.09 -5.46 -19.03
CA ARG A 143 3.33 -5.59 -20.46
C ARG A 143 2.01 -5.68 -21.19
N SER A 144 1.92 -5.09 -22.38
CA SER A 144 0.70 -5.18 -23.17
C SER A 144 0.98 -5.11 -24.68
N GLY A 145 0.12 -5.76 -25.44
CA GLY A 145 0.05 -5.70 -26.89
C GLY A 145 -1.42 -5.70 -27.32
N TRP A 146 -1.87 -6.78 -27.95
CA TRP A 146 -3.29 -6.99 -28.27
C TRP A 146 -4.14 -7.20 -27.01
N TYR A 147 -3.53 -7.76 -25.96
CA TYR A 147 -4.13 -7.96 -24.64
C TYR A 147 -3.22 -7.39 -23.57
N LEU A 148 -3.67 -7.45 -22.33
CA LEU A 148 -2.81 -7.26 -21.16
C LEU A 148 -1.98 -8.54 -20.95
N ASP A 149 -0.70 -8.53 -21.35
CA ASP A 149 0.19 -9.69 -21.25
C ASP A 149 0.59 -9.99 -19.80
N SER A 150 0.91 -8.96 -19.02
CA SER A 150 1.26 -9.09 -17.61
C SER A 150 0.97 -7.83 -16.80
N ILE A 151 0.85 -8.00 -15.48
CA ILE A 151 0.51 -6.93 -14.54
C ILE A 151 1.39 -7.01 -13.28
N GLY A 152 1.80 -5.86 -12.77
CA GLY A 152 2.53 -5.67 -11.53
C GLY A 152 2.17 -4.34 -10.88
N PHE A 153 2.66 -4.11 -9.66
CA PHE A 153 2.21 -3.00 -8.83
C PHE A 153 3.36 -2.27 -8.16
N HIS A 154 3.20 -0.96 -8.02
CA HIS A 154 3.95 -0.13 -7.08
C HIS A 154 3.16 -0.01 -5.79
N VAL A 155 3.81 -0.30 -4.66
CA VAL A 155 3.21 -0.25 -3.33
C VAL A 155 3.94 0.77 -2.48
N SER A 156 3.17 1.70 -1.92
CA SER A 156 3.66 2.58 -0.87
C SER A 156 3.45 1.91 0.48
N GLN A 157 4.49 1.86 1.31
CA GLN A 157 4.30 1.53 2.72
C GLN A 157 3.51 2.66 3.38
N ALA A 158 2.44 2.33 4.09
CA ALA A 158 1.92 3.24 5.09
C ALA A 158 3.09 3.49 6.04
N GLN A 159 3.35 4.75 6.39
CA GLN A 159 4.37 5.06 7.38
C GLN A 159 3.64 5.13 8.74
N PRO A 160 3.44 4.02 9.49
CA PRO A 160 3.00 4.13 10.87
C PRO A 160 3.98 5.01 11.64
N ALA A 161 5.27 4.98 11.28
CA ALA A 161 6.29 5.87 11.83
C ALA A 161 5.97 7.36 11.67
N LYS A 162 5.40 7.82 10.54
CA LYS A 162 5.07 9.25 10.36
C LYS A 162 3.81 9.65 11.14
N LEU A 163 2.81 8.77 11.22
CA LEU A 163 1.61 9.03 11.99
C LEU A 163 1.92 9.04 13.48
N LEU A 164 2.66 8.03 13.96
CA LEU A 164 3.16 7.96 15.34
C LEU A 164 4.12 9.11 15.65
N GLN A 165 5.00 9.52 14.72
CA GLN A 165 5.84 10.71 14.92
C GLN A 165 5.03 12.01 15.00
N ARG A 166 3.96 12.16 14.21
CA ARG A 166 3.07 13.32 14.30
C ARG A 166 2.28 13.31 15.60
N VAL A 167 1.74 12.16 16.01
CA VAL A 167 1.07 11.98 17.29
C VAL A 167 2.04 12.29 18.42
N HIS A 168 3.24 11.70 18.43
CA HIS A 168 4.29 11.95 19.41
C HIS A 168 4.72 13.43 19.46
N LYS A 169 4.86 14.10 18.31
CA LYS A 169 5.21 15.52 18.24
C LYS A 169 4.09 16.40 18.79
N THR A 170 2.83 16.08 18.49
CA THR A 170 1.66 16.79 19.01
C THR A 170 1.54 16.59 20.52
N PHE A 171 1.67 15.35 21.01
CA PHE A 171 1.68 15.06 22.45
C PHE A 171 2.84 15.75 23.18
N ARG A 172 4.06 15.72 22.62
CA ARG A 172 5.22 16.42 23.20
C ARG A 172 4.99 17.92 23.28
N ARG A 173 4.36 18.52 22.25
CA ARG A 173 4.00 19.95 22.26
C ARG A 173 2.97 20.26 23.33
N LEU A 174 1.91 19.46 23.44
CA LEU A 174 0.86 19.64 24.45
C LEU A 174 1.41 19.50 25.88
N ALA A 175 2.27 18.49 26.11
CA ALA A 175 2.97 18.31 27.38
C ALA A 175 3.88 19.50 27.71
N SER A 176 4.60 20.04 26.73
CA SER A 176 5.47 21.22 26.94
C SER A 176 4.69 22.50 27.26
N THR A 177 3.52 22.70 26.65
CA THR A 177 2.64 23.85 26.93
C THR A 177 1.97 23.77 28.30
N ALA A 178 1.77 22.57 28.83
CA ALA A 178 1.27 22.36 30.19
C ALA A 178 2.34 22.68 31.27
N VAL A 179 3.63 22.53 30.93
CA VAL A 179 4.76 22.80 31.85
C VAL A 179 5.17 24.28 31.85
N SER A 180 4.91 25.03 30.78
CA SER A 180 5.42 26.40 30.60
C SER A 180 4.49 27.52 31.08
N LYS A 181 3.36 27.25 31.75
CA LYS A 181 2.53 28.31 32.35
C LYS A 181 3.21 28.80 33.65
N PRO A 182 3.77 30.02 33.71
CA PRO A 182 4.18 30.62 34.97
C PRO A 182 2.92 31.24 35.59
N LEU A 183 2.44 30.69 36.71
CA LEU A 183 1.33 31.32 37.43
C LEU A 183 1.89 32.39 38.36
N SER A 184 1.50 33.64 38.08
CA SER A 184 1.55 34.75 39.01
C SER A 184 0.89 34.35 40.35
N THR A 185 1.51 34.84 41.41
CA THR A 185 1.23 34.62 42.82
C THR A 185 -0.25 34.57 43.20
N SER A 186 -0.71 33.43 43.74
CA SER A 186 -1.41 33.37 45.04
C SER A 186 -1.56 31.92 45.51
N LYS A 187 -1.79 31.79 46.81
CA LYS A 187 -1.76 30.62 47.70
C LYS A 187 -2.48 29.40 47.12
N ASP A 188 -1.83 28.23 47.21
CA ASP A 188 -2.42 26.88 47.38
C ASP A 188 -1.40 25.80 46.96
N GLY A 189 -0.59 25.36 47.93
CA GLY A 189 0.50 24.40 47.74
C GLY A 189 0.05 22.93 47.69
N GLU A 190 -1.18 22.64 48.08
CA GLU A 190 -1.69 21.26 48.20
C GLU A 190 -2.44 20.80 46.94
N HIS A 191 -3.13 21.73 46.26
CA HIS A 191 -3.76 21.49 44.96
C HIS A 191 -2.71 21.21 43.86
N ARG A 192 -1.58 21.93 43.91
CA ARG A 192 -0.45 21.76 42.96
C ARG A 192 0.27 20.42 43.06
N ARG A 193 0.23 19.75 44.23
CA ARG A 193 0.80 18.40 44.37
C ARG A 193 -0.10 17.36 43.70
N ARG A 194 -1.42 17.53 43.78
CA ARG A 194 -2.39 16.65 43.13
C ARG A 194 -2.34 16.78 41.60
N GLU A 195 -2.32 18.00 41.06
CA GLU A 195 -2.20 18.23 39.61
C GLU A 195 -0.88 17.69 39.01
N ARG A 196 0.25 17.84 39.72
CA ARG A 196 1.55 17.28 39.27
C ARG A 196 1.62 15.76 39.36
N VAL A 197 0.87 15.15 40.28
CA VAL A 197 0.78 13.69 40.41
C VAL A 197 -0.12 13.14 39.29
N GLU A 198 -1.28 13.75 39.05
CA GLU A 198 -2.17 13.38 37.95
C GLU A 198 -1.51 13.50 36.57
N ALA A 199 -0.74 14.57 36.32
CA ALA A 199 -0.02 14.73 35.06
C ALA A 199 1.06 13.64 34.85
N ARG A 200 1.72 13.19 35.93
CA ARG A 200 2.70 12.09 35.87
C ARG A 200 2.01 10.74 35.63
N GLU A 201 0.86 10.51 36.26
CA GLU A 201 0.06 9.30 36.05
C GLU A 201 -0.49 9.22 34.62
N VAL A 202 -0.96 10.34 34.06
CA VAL A 202 -1.42 10.40 32.67
C VAL A 202 -0.27 10.12 31.68
N CYS A 203 0.93 10.67 31.92
CA CYS A 203 2.09 10.34 31.10
C CYS A 203 2.46 8.85 31.19
N GLN A 204 2.44 8.26 32.38
CA GLN A 204 2.70 6.82 32.56
C GLN A 204 1.64 5.96 31.86
N TYR A 205 0.37 6.38 31.89
CA TYR A 205 -0.73 5.70 31.22
C TYR A 205 -0.60 5.76 29.70
N ILE A 206 -0.17 6.90 29.14
CA ILE A 206 0.09 7.06 27.71
C ILE A 206 1.30 6.22 27.28
N ASP A 207 2.38 6.20 28.08
CA ASP A 207 3.55 5.35 27.80
C ASP A 207 3.19 3.86 27.87
N ALA A 208 2.34 3.47 28.82
CA ALA A 208 1.82 2.10 28.92
C ALA A 208 0.96 1.73 27.70
N ILE A 209 0.06 2.60 27.24
CA ILE A 209 -0.75 2.38 26.03
C ILE A 209 0.15 2.27 24.79
N ASN A 210 1.15 3.14 24.65
CA ASN A 210 2.08 3.09 23.53
C ASN A 210 2.91 1.79 23.55
N LYS A 211 3.36 1.37 24.72
CA LYS A 211 4.10 0.11 24.90
C LYS A 211 3.22 -1.10 24.58
N LEU A 212 1.95 -1.08 25.01
CA LEU A 212 0.99 -2.14 24.71
C LEU A 212 0.63 -2.18 23.22
N ALA A 213 0.39 -1.02 22.59
CA ALA A 213 0.11 -0.92 21.15
C ALA A 213 1.29 -1.42 20.31
N ILE A 214 2.52 -1.09 20.68
CA ILE A 214 3.73 -1.61 20.02
C ILE A 214 3.84 -3.13 20.21
N GLN A 215 3.54 -3.63 21.40
CA GLN A 215 3.62 -5.07 21.68
C GLN A 215 2.53 -5.88 20.94
N THR A 216 1.32 -5.34 20.83
CA THR A 216 0.22 -5.95 20.07
C THR A 216 0.45 -5.87 18.55
N LEU A 217 1.12 -4.83 18.04
CA LEU A 217 1.50 -4.71 16.63
C LEU A 217 2.71 -5.57 16.25
N LEU A 218 3.60 -5.89 17.20
CA LEU A 218 4.74 -6.79 16.98
C LEU A 218 4.39 -8.27 17.15
N PHE A 219 3.32 -8.60 17.87
CA PHE A 219 2.91 -9.99 18.09
C PHE A 219 2.58 -10.77 16.79
N PRO A 220 1.85 -10.21 15.81
CA PRO A 220 1.61 -10.89 14.54
C PRO A 220 2.89 -11.08 13.72
N LEU A 221 3.82 -10.12 13.78
CA LEU A 221 5.11 -10.17 13.09
C LEU A 221 6.01 -11.29 13.61
N ALA A 222 5.96 -11.61 14.91
CA ALA A 222 6.71 -12.71 15.49
C ALA A 222 6.12 -14.10 15.16
N VAL A 223 4.78 -14.19 15.09
CA VAL A 223 4.10 -15.45 14.72
C VAL A 223 4.34 -15.79 13.25
N VAL A 224 4.29 -14.82 12.33
CA VAL A 224 4.58 -15.04 10.90
C VAL A 224 6.04 -15.44 10.67
N LYS A 225 6.99 -14.80 11.36
CA LYS A 225 8.42 -15.14 11.25
C LYS A 225 8.74 -16.55 11.77
N ASN A 226 8.06 -16.99 12.84
CA ASN A 226 8.21 -18.35 13.35
C ASN A 226 7.56 -19.39 12.42
N MET A 227 6.51 -19.01 11.68
CA MET A 227 5.88 -19.88 10.69
C MET A 227 6.75 -20.07 9.44
N GLU A 228 7.38 -18.99 8.93
CA GLU A 228 8.37 -19.08 7.84
C GLU A 228 9.62 -19.90 8.23
N LEU A 229 10.07 -19.80 9.48
CA LEU A 229 11.20 -20.60 9.98
C LEU A 229 10.83 -22.09 10.11
N LEU A 230 9.59 -22.41 10.50
CA LEU A 230 9.11 -23.80 10.57
C LEU A 230 9.01 -24.43 9.17
N GLU A 231 8.51 -23.68 8.17
CA GLU A 231 8.43 -24.15 6.79
C GLU A 231 9.82 -24.35 6.15
N SER A 232 10.83 -23.56 6.54
CA SER A 232 12.22 -23.79 6.09
C SER A 232 12.87 -25.04 6.69
N SER A 233 12.44 -25.48 7.88
CA SER A 233 12.99 -26.66 8.56
C SER A 233 12.35 -27.98 8.11
N VAL A 234 11.14 -27.96 7.56
CA VAL A 234 10.43 -29.18 7.11
C VAL A 234 10.85 -29.60 5.69
N ASN A 235 11.40 -28.68 4.89
CA ASN A 235 11.81 -28.93 3.51
C ASN A 235 13.24 -29.52 3.35
N HIS A 236 13.91 -29.88 4.46
CA HIS A 236 15.21 -30.54 4.42
C HIS A 236 15.12 -31.97 4.99
N VAL A 237 14.46 -32.85 4.25
CA VAL A 237 14.63 -34.31 4.41
C VAL A 237 15.75 -34.72 3.44
N PRO A 238 16.92 -35.17 3.91
CA PRO A 238 17.96 -35.66 3.02
C PRO A 238 17.53 -37.01 2.43
N VAL A 239 17.75 -37.17 1.12
CA VAL A 239 17.67 -38.45 0.41
C VAL A 239 18.93 -39.26 0.71
#